data_AF-A0A228IUG2-F1
#
_entry.id   AF-A0A228IUG2-F1
#
_cell.length_a   1.000
_cell.length_b   1.000
_cell.length_c   1.000
_cell.angle_alpha   90.00
_cell.angle_beta   90.00
_cell.angle_gamma   90.00
#
_symmetry.space_group_name_H-M   'P 1'
#
loop_
_entity.id
_entity.type
_entity.pdbx_description
1 polymer ?
#
loop_
_entity_poly.entity_id
_entity_poly.type
_entity_poly.pdbx_seq_one_letter_code
_entity_poly.pdbx_strand_id
1 'polypeptide(L)' 'MLIKLTRDQAVNPIHVVSAKIESSHYSDTRLIVETVTGSVIYVTHNPYQLDGVDVYKVHQALIDAKAD' A
#
# COMPACT_ATOMS: atom_id res chain seq x y z
N MET A 1 6.56 0.04 -14.07
CA MET A 1 5.15 0.33 -13.72
C MET A 1 5.13 1.08 -12.39
N LEU A 2 4.27 2.07 -12.18
CA LEU A 2 4.09 2.71 -10.87
C LEU A 2 2.76 2.23 -10.26
N ILE A 3 2.77 1.89 -8.98
CA ILE A 3 1.58 1.51 -8.22
C ILE A 3 1.16 2.68 -7.35
N LYS A 4 -0.07 3.14 -7.56
CA LYS A 4 -0.65 4.22 -6.77
C LYS A 4 -1.03 3.71 -5.38
N LEU A 5 -0.54 4.38 -4.33
CA LEU A 5 -0.81 4.05 -2.93
C LEU A 5 -1.96 4.89 -2.37
N THR A 6 -1.97 6.18 -2.67
CA THR A 6 -3.02 7.14 -2.30
C THR A 6 -3.26 8.09 -3.46
N ARG A 7 -4.18 9.06 -3.32
CA ARG A 7 -4.42 10.08 -4.36
C ARG A 7 -3.13 10.76 -4.84
N ASP A 8 -2.24 11.08 -3.90
CA ASP A 8 -1.05 11.91 -4.12
C ASP A 8 0.27 11.12 -4.01
N GLN A 9 0.20 9.82 -3.70
CA GLN A 9 1.39 8.98 -3.55
C GLN A 9 1.34 7.76 -4.47
N ALA A 10 2.48 7.48 -5.09
CA ALA A 10 2.72 6.28 -5.85
C ALA A 10 4.13 5.76 -5.56
N VAL A 11 4.32 4.47 -5.76
CA VAL A 11 5.59 3.79 -5.53
C VAL A 11 5.97 2.94 -6.74
N ASN A 12 7.27 2.84 -7.00
CA ASN A 12 7.79 1.83 -7.90
C ASN A 12 7.89 0.50 -7.13
N PRO A 13 7.17 -0.57 -7.52
CA PRO A 13 7.21 -1.86 -6.82
C PRO A 13 8.62 -2.45 -6.68
N ILE A 14 9.54 -2.15 -7.61
CA ILE A 14 10.96 -2.57 -7.51
C ILE A 14 11.64 -1.97 -6.28
N HIS A 15 11.22 -0.78 -5.85
CA HIS A 15 11.76 -0.07 -4.69
C HIS A 15 11.02 -0.39 -3.38
N VAL A 16 10.03 -1.29 -3.42
CA VAL A 16 9.33 -1.75 -2.23
C VAL A 16 10.10 -2.92 -1.65
N VAL A 17 10.48 -2.85 -0.38
CA VAL A 17 11.12 -3.95 0.36
C VAL A 17 10.03 -4.86 0.90
N SER A 18 9.09 -4.31 1.65
CA SER A 18 8.01 -5.05 2.29
C SER A 18 6.67 -4.32 2.14
N ALA A 19 5.59 -5.09 2.08
CA ALA A 19 4.22 -4.59 2.06
C ALA A 19 3.37 -5.50 2.96
N LYS A 20 2.82 -4.95 4.04
CA LYS A 20 2.05 -5.70 5.05
C LYS A 20 0.74 -5.01 5.37
N ILE A 21 -0.33 -5.79 5.47
CA ILE A 21 -1.61 -5.31 5.99
C ILE A 21 -1.59 -5.45 7.50
N GLU A 22 -1.89 -4.34 8.18
CA GLU A 22 -2.15 -4.29 9.60
C GLU A 22 -3.65 -4.06 9.81
N SER A 23 -4.30 -5.01 10.48
CA SER A 23 -5.70 -4.89 10.89
C SER A 23 -5.78 -5.19 12.38
N SER A 24 -6.32 -4.26 13.16
CA SER A 24 -6.59 -4.45 14.59
C SER A 24 -8.07 -4.25 14.87
N HIS A 25 -8.60 -4.94 15.88
CA HIS A 25 -9.96 -4.70 16.36
C HIS A 25 -10.20 -3.26 16.86
N TYR A 26 -9.12 -2.54 17.20
CA TYR A 26 -9.18 -1.20 17.78
C TYR A 26 -8.65 -0.09 16.87
N SER A 27 -8.25 -0.41 15.63
CA SER A 27 -7.72 0.58 14.69
C SER A 27 -8.17 0.31 13.27
N ASP A 28 -8.24 1.36 12.46
CA ASP A 28 -8.48 1.22 11.01
C ASP A 28 -7.48 0.23 10.40
N THR A 29 -7.93 -0.54 9.43
CA THR A 29 -7.06 -1.39 8.61
C THR A 29 -6.12 -0.49 7.80
N ARG A 30 -4.84 -0.83 7.76
CA ARG A 30 -3.81 -0.06 7.03
C ARG A 30 -2.89 -0.98 6.26
N LEU A 31 -2.36 -0.48 5.15
CA LEU A 31 -1.23 -1.06 4.45
C LEU A 31 0.03 -0.29 4.81
N ILE A 32 1.04 -1.02 5.28
CA ILE A 32 2.37 -0.52 5.61
C ILE A 32 3.27 -0.93 4.45
N VAL A 33 3.87 0.06 3.78
CA VAL A 33 4.81 -0.13 2.68
C VAL A 33 6.17 0.40 3.09
N GLU A 34 7.17 -0.47 3.11
CA GLU A 34 8.56 -0.10 3.37
C GLU A 34 9.33 -0.05 2.05
N THR A 35 10.10 1.01 1.87
CA THR A 35 10.88 1.23 0.64
C THR A 35 12.37 1.02 0.88
N VAL A 36 13.14 0.84 -0.20
CA VAL A 36 14.60 0.61 -0.15
C VAL A 36 15.39 1.75 0.50
N THR A 37 14.81 2.96 0.57
CA THR A 37 15.40 4.11 1.27
C THR A 37 15.16 4.09 2.78
N GLY A 38 14.47 3.06 3.30
CA GLY A 38 14.04 2.97 4.70
C GLY A 38 12.80 3.80 5.02
N SER A 39 12.14 4.39 4.01
CA SER A 39 10.91 5.16 4.23
C SER A 39 9.72 4.21 4.39
N VAL A 40 8.92 4.45 5.42
CA VAL A 40 7.69 3.70 5.73
C VAL A 40 6.47 4.55 5.40
N ILE A 41 5.60 4.04 4.54
CA ILE A 41 4.37 4.68 4.09
C ILE A 41 3.19 3.92 4.70
N TYR A 42 2.30 4.65 5.38
CA TYR A 42 1.07 4.13 5.95
C TYR A 42 -0.12 4.55 5.08
N VAL A 43 -0.89 3.57 4.62
CA VAL A 43 -2.05 3.79 3.77
C VAL A 43 -3.30 3.27 4.48
N THR A 44 -4.23 4.15 4.82
CA THR A 44 -5.47 3.77 5.50
C THR A 44 -6.49 3.18 4.53
N HIS A 45 -7.16 2.11 4.94
CA HIS A 45 -8.20 1.45 4.16
C HIS A 45 -9.54 2.17 4.26
N ASN A 46 -9.84 3.02 3.28
CA ASN A 46 -11.09 3.78 3.22
C ASN A 46 -11.73 3.65 1.82
N PRO A 47 -12.17 2.46 1.37
CA PRO A 47 -12.59 2.23 -0.02
C PRO A 47 -13.89 2.96 -0.40
N TYR A 48 -14.68 3.40 0.59
CA TYR A 48 -15.98 4.05 0.37
C TYR A 48 -15.94 5.58 0.37
N GLN A 49 -14.75 6.18 0.53
CA GLN A 49 -14.57 7.63 0.42
C GLN A 49 -14.24 8.03 -1.02
N LEU A 50 -14.54 9.28 -1.39
CA LEU A 50 -14.05 9.85 -2.65
C LEU A 50 -12.52 9.85 -2.64
N ASP A 51 -11.90 9.29 -3.68
CA ASP A 51 -10.44 8.98 -3.74
C ASP A 51 -9.95 7.99 -2.66
N GLY A 52 -10.87 7.21 -2.12
CA GLY A 52 -10.62 6.18 -1.14
C GLY A 52 -9.71 5.05 -1.65
N VAL A 53 -8.98 4.43 -0.73
CA VAL A 53 -8.02 3.37 -1.06
C VAL A 53 -8.49 2.02 -0.56
N ASP A 54 -8.55 1.07 -1.48
CA ASP A 54 -8.67 -0.34 -1.17
C ASP A 54 -7.28 -0.96 -0.99
N VAL A 55 -6.85 -1.11 0.26
CA VAL A 55 -5.49 -1.54 0.59
C VAL A 55 -5.22 -2.99 0.18
N TYR A 56 -6.25 -3.84 0.09
CA TYR A 56 -6.11 -5.22 -0.34
C TYR A 56 -5.76 -5.29 -1.84
N LYS A 57 -6.40 -4.45 -2.66
CA LYS A 57 -6.07 -4.36 -4.09
C LYS A 57 -4.68 -3.79 -4.33
N VAL A 58 -4.30 -2.76 -3.57
CA VAL A 58 -2.94 -2.18 -3.65
C VAL A 58 -1.89 -3.20 -3.22
N HIS A 59 -2.16 -3.95 -2.14
CA HIS A 59 -1.26 -5.01 -1.66
C HIS A 59 -1.10 -6.13 -2.69
N GLN A 60 -2.20 -6.60 -3.30
CA GLN A 60 -2.15 -7.60 -4.36
C GLN A 60 -1.34 -7.11 -5.57
N ALA A 61 -1.58 -5.87 -6.03
CA ALA A 61 -0.83 -5.30 -7.14
C ALA A 61 0.68 -5.22 -6.86
N LEU A 62 1.08 -4.96 -5.61
CA LEU A 62 2.48 -4.94 -5.19
C LEU A 62 3.10 -6.34 -5.19
N ILE A 63 2.34 -7.38 -4.85
CA ILE A 63 2.78 -8.79 -4.92
C ILE A 63 2.94 -9.21 -6.37
N ASP A 64 1.92 -8.96 -7.20
CA ASP A 64 1.92 -9.35 -8.61
C ASP A 64 3.09 -8.69 -9.36
N ALA A 65 3.34 -7.41 -9.10
CA ALA A 65 4.45 -6.68 -9.71
C ALA A 65 5.85 -7.12 -9.28
N LYS A 66 5.97 -7.99 -8.27
CA LYS A 66 7.23 -8.63 -7.84
C LYS A 66 7.36 -10.08 -8.33
N ALA A 67 6.28 -10.66 -8.84
CA ALA A 67 6.27 -12.03 -9.37
C ALA A 67 6.70 -12.09 -10.85
N ASP A 68 6.61 -10.97 -11.56
CA ASP A 68 7.24 -10.71 -12.86
C ASP A 68 8.72 -10.31 -12.74
#